data_AF-A0A1G4M831-F1
#
_entry.id   AF-A0A1G4M831-F1
#
_cell.length_a   1.000
_cell.length_b   1.000
_cell.length_c   1.000
_cell.angle_alpha   90.00
_cell.angle_beta   90.00
_cell.angle_gamma   90.00
#
_symmetry.space_group_name_H-M   'P 1'
#
loop_
_entity.id
_entity.type
_entity.pdbx_description
1 polymer ?
#
loop_
_entity_poly.entity_id
_entity_poly.type
_entity_poly.pdbx_seq_one_letter_code
_entity_poly.pdbx_strand_id
1 'polypeptide(L)'
;MLSKREQAFFYWYFIIHIPITVLIDSSVILPDRFQYTRRLVDWHIVQNNDFLLYEKPLWLKCFVWVEVVAQLPAFFWFAVKIKQLWAMQEHKSKRDKAEVHKHKATLSRWLKVYGWNASLTTLVCIYAIWIRGYYPSVPFISMTTRDKLQLIGLYVPYLLLPLYLVFFA
;
A
#
# COMPACT_ATOMS: atom_id res chain seq x y z
N MET A 1 -16.87 -4.36 -10.39
CA MET A 1 -16.09 -5.43 -11.05
C MET A 1 -15.12 -4.81 -12.01
N LEU A 2 -13.84 -4.90 -11.68
CA LEU A 2 -12.75 -4.32 -12.47
C LEU A 2 -12.77 -4.80 -13.93
N SER A 3 -12.67 -3.85 -14.86
CA SER A 3 -12.39 -4.09 -16.27
C SER A 3 -11.04 -4.76 -16.47
N LYS A 4 -10.77 -5.30 -17.67
CA LYS A 4 -9.47 -5.89 -17.99
C LYS A 4 -8.31 -4.91 -17.83
N ARG A 5 -8.52 -3.62 -18.18
CA ARG A 5 -7.51 -2.57 -18.05
C ARG A 5 -7.20 -2.27 -16.59
N GLU A 6 -8.23 -2.14 -15.76
CA GLU A 6 -8.08 -1.94 -14.31
C GLU A 6 -7.41 -3.15 -13.65
N GLN A 7 -7.75 -4.38 -14.05
CA GLN A 7 -7.05 -5.58 -13.58
C GLN A 7 -5.56 -5.54 -13.92
N ALA A 8 -5.20 -5.10 -15.14
CA ALA A 8 -3.80 -4.98 -15.54
C ALA A 8 -3.07 -3.89 -14.75
N PHE A 9 -3.70 -2.75 -14.53
CA PHE A 9 -3.18 -1.68 -13.68
C PHE A 9 -2.91 -2.20 -12.26
N PHE A 10 -3.92 -2.82 -11.62
CA PHE A 10 -3.78 -3.32 -10.26
C PHE A 10 -2.84 -4.52 -10.15
N TYR A 11 -2.71 -5.34 -11.19
CA TYR A 11 -1.68 -6.37 -11.26
C TYR A 11 -0.28 -5.77 -11.12
N TRP A 12 0.04 -4.76 -11.94
CA TRP A 12 1.36 -4.10 -11.86
C TRP A 12 1.54 -3.31 -10.57
N TYR A 13 0.48 -2.68 -10.08
CA TYR A 13 0.45 -2.07 -8.75
C TYR A 13 0.90 -3.07 -7.67
N PHE A 14 0.29 -4.25 -7.58
CA PHE A 14 0.68 -5.26 -6.59
C PHE A 14 2.11 -5.79 -6.78
N ILE A 15 2.53 -5.99 -8.03
CA ILE A 15 3.90 -6.44 -8.33
C ILE A 15 4.93 -5.43 -7.87
N ILE A 16 4.70 -4.13 -8.07
CA ILE A 16 5.60 -3.05 -7.64
C ILE A 16 5.58 -2.89 -6.11
N HIS A 17 4.43 -3.13 -5.46
CA HIS A 17 4.34 -3.01 -4.01
C HIS A 17 5.09 -4.11 -3.27
N ILE A 18 5.28 -5.30 -3.85
CA ILE A 18 6.07 -6.37 -3.22
C ILE A 18 7.49 -5.91 -2.84
N PRO A 19 8.35 -5.45 -3.78
CA PRO A 19 9.69 -4.98 -3.43
C PRO A 19 9.65 -3.71 -2.58
N ILE A 20 8.67 -2.82 -2.76
CA ILE A 20 8.52 -1.63 -1.91
C ILE A 20 8.27 -2.05 -0.46
N THR A 21 7.33 -2.95 -0.21
CA THR A 21 7.03 -3.40 1.16
C THR A 21 8.18 -4.18 1.78
N VAL A 22 8.88 -5.00 1.00
CA VAL A 22 10.03 -5.75 1.48
C VAL A 22 11.23 -4.86 1.79
N LEU A 23 11.49 -3.81 1.00
CA LEU A 23 12.71 -3.00 1.10
C LEU A 23 12.50 -1.66 1.83
N ILE A 24 11.33 -1.04 1.70
CA ILE A 24 11.03 0.29 2.24
C ILE A 24 10.16 0.14 3.47
N ASP A 25 8.94 -0.39 3.34
CA ASP A 25 7.97 -0.39 4.44
C ASP A 25 8.48 -1.22 5.63
N SER A 26 9.08 -2.39 5.37
CA SER A 26 9.65 -3.25 6.41
C SER A 26 10.73 -2.56 7.26
N SER A 27 11.38 -1.48 6.76
CA SER A 27 12.38 -0.72 7.50
C SER A 27 11.82 -0.06 8.77
N VAL A 28 10.50 0.10 8.86
CA VAL A 28 9.81 0.61 10.05
C VAL A 28 9.88 -0.38 11.22
N ILE A 29 9.86 -1.69 10.93
CA ILE A 29 9.84 -2.76 11.93
C ILE A 29 11.18 -3.51 12.04
N LEU A 30 11.99 -3.52 10.98
CA LEU A 30 13.26 -4.24 10.96
C LEU A 30 14.36 -3.51 11.74
N PRO A 31 15.18 -4.22 12.53
CA PRO A 31 16.40 -3.66 13.09
C PRO A 31 17.38 -3.19 12.01
N ASP A 32 18.18 -2.15 12.31
CA ASP A 32 19.13 -1.53 11.38
C ASP A 32 20.05 -2.51 10.63
N ARG A 33 20.47 -3.60 11.29
CA ARG A 33 21.34 -4.63 10.69
C ARG A 33 20.71 -5.36 9.50
N PHE A 34 19.38 -5.36 9.38
CA PHE A 34 18.64 -6.03 8.30
C PHE A 34 18.07 -5.04 7.27
N GLN A 35 18.33 -3.74 7.43
CA GLN A 35 17.85 -2.71 6.51
C GLN A 35 18.85 -2.49 5.37
N TYR A 36 18.86 -3.37 4.36
CA TYR A 36 19.76 -3.28 3.21
C TYR A 36 19.62 -1.98 2.40
N THR A 37 18.43 -1.38 2.42
CA THR A 37 18.03 -0.17 1.70
C THR A 37 17.99 1.07 2.58
N ARG A 38 18.63 1.05 3.75
CA ARG A 38 18.66 2.17 4.70
C ARG A 38 18.99 3.51 4.04
N ARG A 39 19.99 3.56 3.16
CA ARG A 39 20.38 4.81 2.46
C ARG A 39 19.23 5.42 1.65
N LEU A 40 18.40 4.58 1.04
CA LEU A 40 17.25 5.02 0.26
C LEU A 40 16.13 5.54 1.18
N VAL A 41 15.91 4.88 2.31
CA VAL A 41 14.95 5.31 3.33
C VAL A 41 15.38 6.63 3.96
N ASP A 42 16.66 6.76 4.33
CA ASP A 42 17.23 7.99 4.89
C ASP A 42 17.13 9.15 3.89
N TRP A 43 17.44 8.91 2.61
CA TRP A 43 17.26 9.89 1.55
C TRP A 43 15.79 10.32 1.45
N HIS A 44 14.85 9.38 1.50
CA HIS A 44 13.42 9.65 1.43
C HIS A 44 12.93 10.50 2.60
N ILE A 45 13.38 10.19 3.83
CA ILE A 45 13.07 10.95 5.04
C ILE A 45 13.56 12.39 4.91
N VAL A 46 14.82 12.58 4.51
CA VAL A 46 15.42 13.92 4.39
C VAL A 46 14.75 14.72 3.29
N GLN A 47 14.49 14.11 2.13
CA GLN A 47 13.91 14.80 0.98
C GLN A 47 12.48 15.28 1.24
N ASN A 48 11.68 14.51 1.99
CA ASN A 48 10.25 14.80 2.21
C ASN A 48 9.94 15.33 3.61
N ASN A 49 10.93 15.45 4.49
CA ASN A 49 10.74 15.71 5.92
C ASN A 49 9.77 14.71 6.57
N ASP A 50 9.89 13.44 6.19
CA ASP A 50 8.98 12.39 6.65
C ASP A 50 9.30 11.96 8.08
N PHE A 51 8.70 12.67 9.03
CA PHE A 51 8.89 12.39 10.44
C PHE A 51 8.28 11.04 10.88
N LEU A 52 7.29 10.50 10.15
CA LEU A 52 6.66 9.22 10.49
C LEU A 52 7.66 8.08 10.28
N LEU A 53 8.39 8.11 9.16
CA LEU A 53 9.46 7.16 8.88
C LEU A 53 10.71 7.40 9.73
N TYR A 54 10.90 8.60 10.28
CA TYR A 54 11.97 8.92 11.23
C TYR A 54 11.69 8.37 12.64
N GLU A 55 10.57 8.75 13.28
CA GLU A 55 10.25 8.33 14.66
C GLU A 55 9.83 6.87 14.76
N LYS A 56 9.17 6.36 13.71
CA LYS A 56 8.58 5.01 13.65
C LYS A 56 7.72 4.74 14.91
N PRO A 57 6.65 5.52 15.14
CA PRO A 57 5.84 5.40 16.35
C PRO A 57 5.19 4.01 16.45
N LEU A 58 4.87 3.57 17.67
CA LEU A 58 4.38 2.22 17.92
C LEU A 58 3.14 1.85 17.08
N TRP A 59 2.19 2.78 16.95
CA TRP A 59 0.99 2.55 16.14
C TRP A 59 1.32 2.31 14.65
N LEU A 60 2.34 3.00 14.12
CA LEU A 60 2.78 2.82 12.73
C LEU A 60 3.47 1.47 12.57
N LYS A 61 4.31 1.07 13.54
CA LYS A 61 4.90 -0.27 13.59
C LYS A 61 3.82 -1.36 13.60
N CYS A 62 2.72 -1.17 14.33
CA CYS A 62 1.60 -2.12 14.33
C CYS A 62 0.96 -2.24 12.93
N PHE A 63 0.72 -1.12 12.23
CA PHE A 63 0.20 -1.18 10.87
C PHE A 63 1.17 -1.86 9.91
N VAL A 64 2.45 -1.51 9.94
CA VAL A 64 3.47 -2.13 9.08
C VAL A 64 3.64 -3.62 9.37
N TRP A 65 3.46 -4.07 10.61
CA TRP A 65 3.41 -5.50 10.92
C TRP A 65 2.26 -6.20 10.20
N VAL A 66 1.07 -5.59 10.18
CA VAL A 66 -0.06 -6.11 9.39
C VAL A 66 0.25 -6.08 7.89
N GLU A 67 0.93 -5.04 7.41
CA GLU A 67 1.34 -4.96 6.01
C GLU A 67 2.30 -6.10 5.62
N VAL A 68 3.33 -6.34 6.43
CA VAL A 68 4.33 -7.38 6.14
C VAL A 68 3.74 -8.79 6.30
N VAL A 69 2.88 -9.02 7.30
CA VAL A 69 2.37 -10.38 7.60
C VAL A 69 1.13 -10.74 6.79
N ALA A 70 0.23 -9.79 6.52
CA ALA A 70 -1.03 -10.06 5.84
C ALA A 70 -1.07 -9.47 4.43
N GLN A 71 -0.70 -8.20 4.26
CA GLN A 71 -0.83 -7.49 2.99
C GLN A 71 0.18 -7.96 1.95
N LEU A 72 1.43 -8.23 2.34
CA LEU A 72 2.47 -8.72 1.45
C LEU A 72 2.12 -10.09 0.86
N PRO A 73 1.73 -11.13 1.65
CA PRO A 73 1.21 -12.38 1.08
C PRO A 73 -0.03 -12.16 0.20
N ALA A 74 -0.91 -11.22 0.56
CA ALA A 74 -2.07 -10.89 -0.24
C ALA A 74 -1.68 -10.32 -1.62
N PHE A 75 -0.61 -9.50 -1.73
CA PHE A 75 -0.12 -8.99 -3.02
C PHE A 75 0.29 -10.12 -3.98
N PHE A 76 1.02 -11.12 -3.49
CA PHE A 76 1.34 -12.31 -4.29
C PHE A 76 0.06 -13.05 -4.71
N TRP A 77 -0.86 -13.25 -3.78
CA TRP A 77 -2.13 -13.92 -4.06
C TRP A 77 -2.97 -13.17 -5.09
N PHE A 78 -3.08 -11.84 -5.00
CA PHE A 78 -3.80 -11.01 -5.96
C PHE A 78 -3.19 -11.10 -7.36
N ALA A 79 -1.86 -10.98 -7.47
CA ALA A 79 -1.16 -11.07 -8.75
C ALA A 79 -1.39 -12.44 -9.42
N VAL A 80 -1.30 -13.54 -8.66
CA VAL A 80 -1.59 -14.90 -9.14
C VAL A 80 -3.05 -15.05 -9.54
N LYS A 81 -3.99 -14.57 -8.72
CA LYS A 81 -5.43 -14.67 -9.01
C LYS A 81 -5.85 -13.89 -10.25
N ILE A 82 -5.27 -12.71 -10.47
CA ILE A 82 -5.51 -11.93 -11.69
C ILE A 82 -5.02 -12.69 -12.92
N LYS A 83 -3.81 -13.28 -12.88
CA LYS A 83 -3.29 -14.12 -13.97
C LYS A 83 -4.17 -15.35 -14.23
N GLN A 84 -4.61 -16.03 -13.17
CA GLN A 84 -5.55 -17.17 -13.29
C GLN A 84 -6.85 -16.75 -13.99
N LEU A 85 -7.39 -15.58 -13.63
CA LEU A 85 -8.60 -15.05 -14.27
C LEU A 85 -8.40 -14.71 -15.74
N TRP A 86 -7.23 -14.23 -16.15
CA TRP A 86 -6.92 -13.98 -17.56
C TRP A 86 -6.84 -15.28 -18.35
N ALA A 87 -6.13 -16.29 -17.83
CA ALA A 87 -6.02 -17.61 -18.48
C ALA A 87 -7.40 -18.28 -18.65
N MET A 88 -8.27 -18.22 -17.63
CA MET A 88 -9.63 -18.77 -17.71
C MET A 88 -10.54 -18.00 -18.69
N GLN A 89 -10.26 -16.73 -18.97
CA GLN A 89 -11.06 -15.92 -19.90
C GLN A 89 -10.68 -16.15 -21.37
N GLU A 90 -9.50 -16.67 -21.64
CA GLU A 90 -9.05 -17.04 -22.99
C GLU A 90 -9.68 -18.35 -23.45
N HIS A 91 -9.84 -19.32 -22.55
CA HIS A 91 -10.55 -20.58 -22.81
C HIS A 91 -12.07 -20.43 -22.59
N LYS A 92 -12.82 -20.18 -23.67
CA LYS A 92 -14.28 -19.96 -23.62
C LYS A 92 -15.10 -21.26 -23.60
N SER A 93 -15.09 -22.06 -22.53
CA SER A 93 -16.11 -23.12 -22.34
C SER A 93 -17.35 -22.61 -21.59
N LYS A 94 -18.54 -23.12 -21.91
CA LYS A 94 -19.81 -22.77 -21.22
C LYS A 94 -19.80 -23.19 -19.74
N ARG A 95 -19.08 -24.26 -19.38
CA ARG A 95 -18.96 -24.77 -18.01
C ARG A 95 -18.07 -23.88 -17.13
N ASP A 96 -17.20 -23.07 -17.74
CA ASP A 96 -16.22 -22.23 -17.04
C ASP A 96 -16.81 -20.89 -16.54
N LYS A 97 -18.01 -20.51 -16.98
CA LYS A 97 -18.60 -19.21 -16.61
C LYS A 97 -18.91 -19.09 -15.10
N ALA A 98 -19.40 -20.16 -14.48
CA ALA A 98 -19.70 -20.18 -13.05
C ALA A 98 -18.41 -20.15 -12.21
N GLU A 99 -17.40 -20.93 -12.60
CA GLU A 99 -16.05 -20.94 -12.02
C GLU A 99 -15.39 -19.56 -12.10
N VAL A 100 -15.42 -18.91 -13.27
CA VAL A 100 -14.89 -17.56 -13.47
C VAL A 100 -15.63 -16.54 -12.59
N HIS A 101 -16.95 -16.64 -12.47
CA HIS A 101 -17.73 -15.75 -11.61
C HIS A 101 -17.33 -15.89 -10.14
N LYS A 102 -17.19 -17.13 -9.65
CA LYS A 102 -16.75 -17.42 -8.27
C LYS A 102 -15.34 -16.88 -7.99
N HIS A 103 -14.40 -17.06 -8.92
CA HIS A 103 -13.05 -16.52 -8.80
C HIS A 103 -13.04 -15.00 -8.76
N LYS A 104 -13.82 -14.36 -9.64
CA LYS A 104 -13.96 -12.90 -9.65
C LYS A 104 -14.60 -12.36 -8.37
N ALA A 105 -15.65 -12.99 -7.86
CA ALA A 105 -16.31 -12.60 -6.62
C ALA A 105 -15.36 -12.72 -5.42
N THR A 106 -14.58 -13.81 -5.37
CA THR A 106 -13.56 -14.02 -4.33
C THR A 106 -12.47 -12.95 -4.40
N LEU A 107 -11.95 -12.67 -5.60
CA LEU A 107 -10.96 -11.61 -5.80
C LEU A 107 -11.50 -10.24 -5.38
N SER A 108 -12.70 -9.85 -5.85
CA SER A 108 -13.34 -8.58 -5.49
C SER A 108 -13.50 -8.42 -3.98
N ARG A 109 -13.96 -9.47 -3.27
CA ARG A 109 -14.11 -9.44 -1.81
C ARG A 109 -12.79 -9.13 -1.12
N TRP A 110 -11.73 -9.84 -1.47
CA TRP A 110 -10.42 -9.65 -0.83
C TRP A 110 -9.74 -8.33 -1.23
N LEU A 111 -9.94 -7.85 -2.46
CA LEU A 111 -9.50 -6.52 -2.88
C LEU A 111 -10.17 -5.40 -2.06
N LYS A 112 -11.44 -5.54 -1.71
CA LYS A 112 -12.14 -4.59 -0.83
C LYS A 112 -11.59 -4.59 0.59
N VAL A 113 -11.32 -5.77 1.14
CA VAL A 113 -10.74 -5.91 2.49
C VAL A 113 -9.35 -5.26 2.53
N TYR A 114 -8.51 -5.57 1.55
CA TYR A 114 -7.20 -4.93 1.38
C TYR A 114 -7.35 -3.40 1.22
N GLY A 115 -8.22 -2.97 0.29
CA GLY A 115 -8.46 -1.57 -0.01
C GLY A 115 -8.86 -0.77 1.22
N TRP A 116 -9.72 -1.33 2.07
CA TRP A 116 -10.16 -0.72 3.31
C TRP A 116 -9.01 -0.59 4.32
N ASN A 117 -8.24 -1.65 4.52
CA ASN A 117 -7.11 -1.64 5.46
C ASN A 117 -6.02 -0.63 5.06
N ALA A 118 -5.60 -0.65 3.79
CA ALA A 118 -4.56 0.24 3.29
C ALA A 118 -5.02 1.70 3.25
N SER A 119 -6.28 1.96 2.89
CA SER A 119 -6.87 3.30 2.96
C SER A 119 -6.92 3.82 4.40
N LEU A 120 -7.34 3.00 5.35
CA LEU A 120 -7.44 3.37 6.77
C LEU A 120 -6.05 3.71 7.34
N THR A 121 -5.06 2.85 7.08
CA THR A 121 -3.68 3.06 7.51
C THR A 121 -3.14 4.40 6.99
N THR A 122 -3.31 4.64 5.69
CA THR A 122 -2.86 5.89 5.06
C THR A 122 -3.62 7.11 5.57
N LEU A 123 -4.92 6.99 5.82
CA LEU A 123 -5.73 8.06 6.40
C LEU A 123 -5.23 8.44 7.81
N VAL A 124 -4.86 7.45 8.63
CA VAL A 124 -4.26 7.70 9.95
C VAL A 124 -2.91 8.39 9.81
N CYS A 125 -2.07 8.01 8.85
CA CYS A 125 -0.82 8.70 8.55
C CYS A 125 -1.05 10.16 8.15
N ILE A 126 -1.99 10.43 7.23
CA ILE A 126 -2.35 11.78 6.80
C ILE A 126 -2.87 12.61 7.98
N TYR A 127 -3.73 12.03 8.82
CA TYR A 127 -4.20 12.70 10.04
C TYR A 127 -3.05 13.03 10.99
N ALA A 128 -2.11 12.10 11.20
CA ALA A 128 -0.93 12.33 12.02
C ALA A 128 -0.04 13.44 11.46
N ILE A 129 0.16 13.50 10.14
CA ILE A 129 0.92 14.58 9.47
C ILE A 129 0.24 15.92 9.71
N TRP A 130 -1.08 15.98 9.54
CA TRP A 130 -1.85 17.21 9.72
C TRP A 130 -1.72 17.77 11.14
N ILE A 131 -1.91 16.92 12.15
CA ILE A 131 -1.91 17.32 13.56
C ILE A 131 -0.49 17.57 14.09
N ARG A 132 0.47 16.67 13.82
CA ARG A 132 1.80 16.67 14.48
C ARG A 132 2.97 17.07 13.59
N GLY A 133 2.81 17.19 12.27
CA GLY A 133 3.94 17.33 11.34
C GLY A 133 5.00 18.33 11.79
N TYR A 134 6.25 17.87 11.87
CA TYR A 134 7.43 18.61 12.31
C TYR A 134 8.66 18.18 11.50
N TYR A 135 9.71 19.01 11.46
CA TYR A 135 10.91 18.68 10.69
C TYR A 135 11.82 17.70 11.46
N PRO A 136 12.08 16.48 10.96
CA PRO A 136 12.92 15.52 11.68
C PRO A 136 14.38 15.99 11.84
N SER A 137 14.89 16.83 10.92
CA SER A 137 16.24 17.36 10.95
C SER A 137 16.46 18.45 12.01
N VAL A 138 15.40 19.12 12.48
CA VAL A 138 15.49 20.22 13.45
C VAL A 138 14.44 20.00 14.54
N PRO A 139 14.83 19.46 15.71
CA PRO A 139 13.89 19.17 16.80
C PRO A 139 13.05 20.40 17.17
N PHE A 140 11.79 20.17 17.51
CA PHE A 140 10.83 21.18 18.01
C PHE A 140 10.29 22.21 17.02
N ILE A 141 10.65 22.14 15.74
CA ILE A 141 10.07 23.02 14.70
C ILE A 141 8.91 22.30 13.99
N SER A 142 7.70 22.82 14.19
CA SER A 142 6.49 22.37 13.46
C SER A 142 6.58 22.70 11.98
N MET A 143 6.13 21.79 11.12
CA MET A 143 6.06 22.01 9.68
C MET A 143 5.08 23.11 9.32
N THR A 144 5.43 23.92 8.32
CA THR A 144 4.48 24.85 7.71
C THR A 144 3.32 24.09 7.06
N THR A 145 2.17 24.76 6.89
CA THR A 145 1.01 24.16 6.20
C THR A 145 1.36 23.69 4.79
N ARG A 146 2.23 24.42 4.08
CA ARG A 146 2.69 24.05 2.75
C ARG A 146 3.44 22.73 2.75
N ASP A 147 4.37 22.56 3.68
CA ASP A 147 5.20 21.34 3.73
C ASP A 147 4.38 20.14 4.23
N LYS A 148 3.41 20.36 5.14
CA LYS A 148 2.43 19.34 5.49
C LYS A 148 1.63 18.88 4.27
N LEU A 149 1.16 19.81 3.43
CA LEU A 149 0.44 19.47 2.21
C LEU A 149 1.31 18.74 1.17
N GLN A 150 2.60 19.09 1.08
CA GLN A 150 3.54 18.36 0.23
C GLN A 150 3.73 16.91 0.70
N LEU A 151 3.96 16.72 2.00
CA LEU A 151 4.07 15.37 2.57
C LEU A 151 2.76 14.59 2.45
N ILE A 152 1.61 15.21 2.72
CA ILE A 152 0.30 14.58 2.49
C ILE A 152 0.13 14.19 1.03
N GLY A 153 0.56 15.03 0.08
CA GLY A 153 0.51 14.75 -1.36
C GLY A 153 1.25 13.47 -1.75
N LEU A 154 2.33 13.13 -1.04
CA LEU A 154 3.05 11.87 -1.22
C LEU A 154 2.23 10.65 -0.76
N TYR A 155 1.43 10.80 0.30
CA TYR A 155 0.58 9.73 0.85
C TYR A 155 -0.74 9.57 0.10
N VAL A 156 -1.25 10.62 -0.55
CA VAL A 156 -2.55 10.64 -1.25
C VAL A 156 -2.74 9.47 -2.25
N PRO A 157 -1.77 9.09 -3.09
CA PRO A 157 -1.93 7.93 -3.98
C PRO A 157 -2.21 6.62 -3.24
N TYR A 158 -1.58 6.42 -2.07
CA TYR A 158 -1.77 5.25 -1.20
C TYR A 158 -3.10 5.28 -0.44
N LEU A 159 -3.80 6.42 -0.43
CA LEU A 159 -5.18 6.51 0.04
C LEU A 159 -6.16 6.26 -1.12
N LEU A 160 -6.00 6.96 -2.24
CA LEU A 160 -6.98 6.97 -3.32
C LEU A 160 -7.05 5.65 -4.08
N LEU A 161 -5.91 5.01 -4.37
CA LEU A 161 -5.90 3.76 -5.13
C LEU A 161 -6.52 2.59 -4.33
N PRO A 162 -6.19 2.39 -3.04
CA PRO A 162 -6.88 1.37 -2.25
C PRO A 162 -8.35 1.71 -2.02
N LEU A 163 -8.71 2.99 -1.85
CA LEU A 163 -10.10 3.41 -1.68
C LEU A 163 -10.92 3.13 -2.95
N TYR A 164 -10.33 3.33 -4.13
CA TYR A 164 -10.93 2.94 -5.40
C TYR A 164 -11.29 1.44 -5.42
N LEU A 165 -10.43 0.56 -4.90
CA LEU A 165 -10.73 -0.88 -4.82
C LEU A 165 -11.92 -1.18 -3.91
N VAL A 166 -12.12 -0.43 -2.82
CA VAL A 166 -13.27 -0.61 -1.93
C VAL A 166 -14.59 -0.44 -2.68
N PHE A 167 -14.69 0.59 -3.51
CA PHE A 167 -15.94 0.93 -4.20
C PHE A 167 -16.12 0.20 -5.53
N PHE A 168 -15.05 -0.04 -6.29
CA PHE A 168 -15.15 -0.46 -7.69
C PHE A 168 -14.71 -1.91 -7.99
N ALA A 169 -14.04 -2.59 -7.04
CA ALA A 169 -13.66 -4.00 -7.21
C ALA A 169 -14.88 -4.92 -7.31
#